data_AF-A0A413E209-F1
#
_entry.id   AF-A0A413E209-F1
#
_cell.length_a   1.000
_cell.length_b   1.000
_cell.length_c   1.000
_cell.angle_alpha   90.00
_cell.angle_beta   90.00
_cell.angle_gamma   90.00
#
_symmetry.space_group_name_H-M   'P 1'
#
loop_
_entity.id
_entity.type
_entity.pdbx_description
1 polymer ?
#
loop_
_entity_poly.entity_id
_entity_poly.type
_entity_poly.pdbx_seq_one_letter_code
_entity_poly.pdbx_strand_id
1 'polypeptide(L)'
;MKLRLVLRILWGLCCMLLLWVAVADSIQFSKHPELYPIGCEGLSWSYESSENYILTGWVAIGWSAIGFVASACYRFKYSGKILLVHFVLTLLRCCWICIVIYG
;
A
#
# COMPACT_ATOMS: atom_id res chain seq x y z
N MET A 1 -9.20 -26.70 2.92
CA MET A 1 -9.72 -25.73 1.92
C MET A 1 -10.31 -24.46 2.54
N LYS A 2 -11.14 -24.54 3.60
CA LYS A 2 -11.71 -23.36 4.28
C LYS A 2 -10.65 -22.37 4.80
N LEU A 3 -9.61 -22.88 5.47
CA LEU A 3 -8.32 -22.24 5.79
C LEU A 3 -7.88 -21.14 4.80
N ARG A 4 -7.49 -21.64 3.62
CA ARG A 4 -6.89 -20.84 2.56
C ARG A 4 -7.89 -19.86 1.96
N LEU A 5 -9.17 -20.19 1.92
CA LEU A 5 -10.18 -19.26 1.41
C LEU A 5 -10.36 -18.06 2.36
N VAL A 6 -10.46 -18.32 3.67
CA VAL A 6 -10.62 -17.28 4.69
C VAL A 6 -9.43 -16.32 4.69
N LEU A 7 -8.19 -16.84 4.70
CA LEU A 7 -6.98 -15.99 4.65
C LEU A 7 -6.94 -15.10 3.41
N ARG A 8 -7.47 -15.56 2.28
CA ARG A 8 -7.48 -14.80 1.02
C ARG A 8 -8.54 -13.70 1.04
N ILE A 9 -9.71 -13.98 1.60
CA ILE A 9 -10.75 -12.96 1.81
C ILE A 9 -10.23 -11.89 2.76
N LEU A 10 -9.64 -12.29 3.89
CA LEU A 10 -9.03 -11.36 4.85
C LEU A 10 -7.96 -10.50 4.19
N TRP A 11 -7.07 -11.10 3.40
CA TRP A 11 -6.05 -10.33 2.69
C TRP A 11 -6.63 -9.37 1.65
N GLY A 12 -7.64 -9.80 0.89
CA GLY A 12 -8.35 -8.93 -0.05
C GLY A 12 -9.01 -7.73 0.63
N LEU A 13 -9.63 -7.95 1.79
CA LEU A 13 -10.19 -6.87 2.62
C LEU A 13 -9.11 -5.91 3.11
N CYS A 14 -7.96 -6.43 3.57
CA CYS A 14 -6.81 -5.59 3.94
C CYS A 14 -6.31 -4.75 2.76
N CYS A 15 -6.20 -5.33 1.56
CA CYS A 15 -5.81 -4.57 0.37
C CYS A 15 -6.82 -3.49 0.00
N MET A 16 -8.13 -3.75 0.18
CA MET A 16 -9.14 -2.69 -0.01
C MET A 16 -9.00 -1.56 1.01
N LEU A 17 -8.76 -1.88 2.28
CA LEU A 17 -8.54 -0.87 3.31
C LEU A 17 -7.30 -0.02 3.01
N LEU A 18 -6.19 -0.66 2.60
CA LEU A 18 -4.97 0.05 2.19
C LEU A 18 -5.20 0.92 0.95
N LEU A 19 -5.96 0.42 -0.03
CA LEU A 19 -6.34 1.20 -1.20
C LEU A 19 -7.15 2.43 -0.81
N TRP A 20 -8.14 2.26 0.07
CA TRP A 20 -8.95 3.36 0.58
C TRP A 20 -8.09 4.41 1.28
N VAL A 21 -7.19 3.98 2.17
CA VAL A 21 -6.26 4.89 2.87
C VAL A 21 -5.37 5.64 1.89
N ALA A 22 -4.77 4.95 0.91
CA ALA A 22 -3.90 5.59 -0.08
C ALA A 22 -4.63 6.61 -0.96
N VAL A 23 -5.87 6.31 -1.35
CA VAL A 23 -6.72 7.24 -2.12
C VAL A 23 -7.13 8.43 -1.25
N ALA A 24 -7.57 8.20 -0.02
CA ALA A 24 -7.97 9.26 0.91
C ALA A 24 -6.80 10.21 1.20
N ASP A 25 -5.61 9.67 1.42
CA ASP A 25 -4.38 10.41 1.63
C ASP A 25 -4.00 11.23 0.39
N SER A 26 -4.09 10.64 -0.81
CA SER A 26 -3.84 11.38 -2.07
C SER A 26 -4.83 12.54 -2.27
N ILE A 27 -6.11 12.33 -1.94
CA ILE A 27 -7.14 13.38 -1.98
C ILE A 27 -6.83 14.46 -0.94
N GLN A 28 -6.45 14.09 0.28
CA GLN A 28 -6.11 15.03 1.33
C GLN A 28 -4.88 15.87 0.94
N PHE A 29 -3.82 15.25 0.43
CA PHE A 29 -2.66 15.95 -0.11
C PHE A 29 -3.02 16.92 -1.22
N SER A 30 -3.89 16.53 -2.16
CA SER A 30 -4.31 17.43 -3.25
C SER A 30 -5.07 18.67 -2.77
N LYS A 31 -5.77 18.58 -1.62
CA LYS A 31 -6.54 19.69 -1.04
C LYS A 31 -5.71 20.53 -0.08
N HIS A 32 -4.85 19.88 0.67
CA HIS A 32 -4.11 20.44 1.80
C HIS A 32 -2.65 19.97 1.80
N PRO A 33 -1.86 20.32 0.76
CA PRO A 33 -0.45 19.91 0.68
C PRO A 33 0.38 20.46 1.84
N GLU A 34 -0.04 21.59 2.44
CA GLU A 34 0.61 22.22 3.60
C GLU A 34 0.61 21.37 4.87
N LEU A 35 -0.24 20.34 4.96
CA LEU A 35 -0.30 19.43 6.11
C LEU A 35 0.80 18.36 6.06
N TYR A 36 1.55 18.27 4.96
CA TYR A 36 2.54 17.25 4.73
C TYR A 36 3.95 17.83 4.86
N PRO A 37 4.91 17.09 5.43
CA PRO A 37 6.26 17.58 5.69
C PRO A 37 7.13 17.57 4.41
N ILE A 38 6.64 18.17 3.33
CA ILE A 38 7.34 18.24 2.05
C ILE A 38 8.56 19.18 2.19
N GLY A 39 9.72 18.71 1.71
CA GLY A 39 11.00 19.40 1.85
C GLY A 39 11.68 19.22 3.20
N CYS A 40 11.14 18.38 4.10
CA CYS A 40 11.77 18.09 5.39
C CYS A 40 13.01 17.19 5.18
N GLU A 41 14.18 17.74 5.50
CA GLU A 41 15.44 17.00 5.40
C GLU A 41 15.46 15.77 6.33
N GLY A 42 15.93 14.64 5.80
CA GLY A 42 16.14 13.41 6.57
C GLY A 42 14.90 12.55 6.80
N LEU A 43 13.73 12.91 6.27
CA LEU A 43 12.50 12.11 6.44
C LEU A 43 12.44 10.92 5.46
N SER A 44 12.13 11.15 4.19
CA SER A 44 12.16 10.11 3.15
C SER A 44 12.12 10.76 1.78
N TRP A 45 12.63 10.05 0.77
CA TRP A 45 12.56 10.44 -0.65
C TRP A 45 11.15 10.87 -1.08
N SER A 46 10.12 10.20 -0.55
CA SER A 46 8.71 10.52 -0.82
C SER A 46 8.33 11.94 -0.38
N TYR A 47 9.01 12.53 0.59
CA TYR A 47 8.74 13.85 1.11
C TYR A 47 9.72 14.92 0.59
N GLU A 48 10.68 14.59 -0.27
CA GLU A 48 11.60 15.59 -0.85
C GLU A 48 10.87 16.62 -1.73
N SER A 49 9.82 16.20 -2.43
CA SER A 49 9.02 17.06 -3.30
C SER A 49 7.58 16.58 -3.40
N SER A 50 6.68 17.48 -3.79
CA SER A 50 5.28 17.13 -4.05
C SER A 50 5.13 16.09 -5.16
N GLU A 51 6.01 16.12 -6.18
CA GLU A 51 6.00 15.14 -7.27
C GLU A 51 6.34 13.73 -6.78
N ASN A 52 7.37 13.61 -5.92
CA ASN A 52 7.76 12.34 -5.32
C ASN A 52 6.63 11.79 -4.43
N TYR A 53 5.95 12.67 -3.70
CA TYR A 53 4.83 12.30 -2.84
C TYR A 53 3.66 11.76 -3.65
N ILE A 54 3.26 12.47 -4.72
CA ILE A 54 2.21 12.05 -5.65
C ILE A 54 2.57 10.70 -6.29
N LEU A 55 3.81 10.53 -6.76
CA LEU A 55 4.25 9.26 -7.34
C LEU A 55 4.17 8.12 -6.31
N THR A 56 4.59 8.38 -5.08
CA THR A 56 4.49 7.41 -3.98
C THR A 56 3.04 7.01 -3.72
N GLY A 57 2.11 7.97 -3.75
CA GLY A 57 0.67 7.74 -3.65
C GLY A 57 0.14 6.84 -4.76
N TRP A 58 0.47 7.13 -6.03
CA TRP A 58 0.07 6.29 -7.17
C TRP A 58 0.62 4.87 -7.08
N VAL A 59 1.88 4.72 -6.67
CA VAL A 59 2.49 3.40 -6.45
C VAL A 59 1.76 2.64 -5.34
N ALA A 60 1.39 3.31 -4.24
CA ALA A 60 0.63 2.68 -3.15
C ALA A 60 -0.78 2.23 -3.58
N ILE A 61 -1.47 3.05 -4.37
CA ILE A 61 -2.78 2.75 -4.96
C ILE A 61 -2.66 1.53 -5.89
N GLY A 62 -1.73 1.57 -6.85
CA GLY A 62 -1.51 0.48 -7.80
C GLY A 62 -1.14 -0.83 -7.10
N TRP A 63 -0.25 -0.77 -6.11
CA TRP A 63 0.16 -1.92 -5.32
C TRP A 63 -1.02 -2.57 -4.57
N SER A 64 -1.87 -1.76 -3.95
CA SER A 64 -3.05 -2.24 -3.21
C SER A 64 -4.10 -2.83 -4.14
N ALA A 65 -4.32 -2.21 -5.31
CA ALA A 65 -5.21 -2.73 -6.34
C ALA A 65 -4.75 -4.10 -6.87
N ILE A 66 -3.45 -4.28 -7.13
CA ILE A 66 -2.88 -5.58 -7.53
C ILE A 66 -3.15 -6.65 -6.46
N GLY A 67 -2.94 -6.33 -5.18
CA GLY A 67 -3.20 -7.25 -4.06
C GLY A 67 -4.67 -7.67 -3.96
N PHE A 68 -5.58 -6.72 -4.15
CA PHE A 68 -7.01 -6.98 -4.18
C PHE A 68 -7.40 -7.89 -5.35
N VAL A 69 -6.97 -7.56 -6.57
CA VAL A 69 -7.24 -8.36 -7.78
C VAL A 69 -6.66 -9.77 -7.65
N ALA A 70 -5.44 -9.91 -7.14
CA ALA A 70 -4.81 -11.21 -6.91
C ALA A 70 -5.58 -12.06 -5.87
N SER A 71 -6.18 -11.42 -4.86
CA SER A 71 -7.03 -12.09 -3.87
C SER A 71 -8.31 -12.63 -4.52
N ALA A 72 -8.98 -11.79 -5.33
CA ALA A 72 -10.24 -12.12 -6.00
C ALA A 72 -10.08 -13.15 -7.13
N CYS A 73 -9.02 -13.06 -7.94
CA CYS A 73 -8.84 -13.86 -9.14
C CYS A 73 -8.18 -15.24 -8.87
N TYR A 74 -8.74 -16.02 -7.94
CA TYR A 74 -8.16 -17.30 -7.43
C TYR A 74 -7.81 -18.37 -8.49
N ARG A 75 -8.40 -18.32 -9.68
CA ARG A 75 -8.25 -19.34 -10.73
C ARG A 75 -6.81 -19.50 -11.26
N PHE A 76 -5.93 -18.56 -10.92
CA PHE A 76 -4.47 -18.65 -10.95
C PHE A 76 -3.86 -19.98 -10.45
N LYS A 77 -3.28 -20.85 -11.31
CA LYS A 77 -2.46 -22.02 -10.88
C LYS A 77 -1.36 -21.65 -9.87
N TYR A 78 -0.92 -20.40 -9.86
CA TYR A 78 0.10 -19.84 -8.96
C TYR A 78 -0.45 -18.85 -7.91
N SER A 79 -1.77 -18.70 -7.78
CA SER A 79 -2.41 -17.62 -7.01
C SER A 79 -1.98 -17.56 -5.54
N GLY A 80 -1.73 -18.70 -4.89
CA GLY A 80 -1.31 -18.75 -3.49
C GLY A 80 0.10 -18.20 -3.25
N LYS A 81 1.06 -18.48 -4.16
CA LYS A 81 2.45 -18.00 -4.04
C LYS A 81 2.53 -16.51 -4.29
N ILE A 82 1.82 -16.01 -5.31
CA ILE A 82 1.73 -14.59 -5.63
C ILE A 82 1.17 -13.81 -4.44
N LEU A 83 0.12 -14.34 -3.81
CA LEU A 83 -0.49 -13.68 -2.65
C LEU A 83 0.44 -13.63 -1.44
N LEU A 84 1.19 -14.70 -1.19
CA LEU A 84 2.17 -14.73 -0.12
C LEU A 84 3.31 -13.73 -0.36
N VAL A 85 3.82 -13.65 -1.59
CA VAL A 85 4.85 -12.67 -1.96
C VAL A 85 4.33 -11.25 -1.79
N HIS A 86 3.13 -10.96 -2.28
CA HIS A 86 2.49 -9.65 -2.12
C HIS A 86 2.30 -9.29 -0.64
N PHE A 87 1.86 -10.25 0.18
CA PHE A 87 1.75 -10.09 1.63
C PHE A 87 3.08 -9.70 2.28
N VAL A 88 4.14 -10.47 2.04
CA VAL A 88 5.46 -10.24 2.65
C VAL A 88 6.02 -8.88 2.22
N LEU A 89 5.95 -8.54 0.94
CA LEU A 89 6.43 -7.25 0.43
C LEU A 89 5.63 -6.08 0.99
N THR A 90 4.32 -6.23 1.14
CA THR A 90 3.47 -5.20 1.79
C THR A 90 3.88 -5.00 3.25
N LEU A 91 4.13 -6.09 3.98
CA LEU A 91 4.52 -6.04 5.38
C LEU A 91 5.89 -5.36 5.56
N LEU A 92 6.86 -5.69 4.70
CA LEU A 92 8.17 -5.02 4.67
C LEU A 92 8.03 -3.51 4.39
N ARG A 93 7.18 -3.13 3.43
CA ARG A 93 6.90 -1.72 3.13
C ARG A 93 6.30 -1.00 4.34
N CYS A 94 5.32 -1.60 5.00
CA CYS A 94 4.71 -1.03 6.22
C CYS A 94 5.73 -0.87 7.35
N CYS A 95 6.57 -1.89 7.59
CA CYS A 95 7.63 -1.81 8.60
C CYS A 95 8.63 -0.69 8.28
N TRP A 96 9.04 -0.56 7.03
CA TRP A 96 9.93 0.52 6.60
C TRP A 96 9.32 1.90 6.84
N ILE A 97 8.06 2.09 6.45
CA ILE A 97 7.34 3.35 6.70
C ILE A 97 7.25 3.66 8.20
N CYS A 98 6.96 2.65 9.04
CA CYS A 98 6.93 2.85 10.49
C CYS A 98 8.28 3.27 11.05
N ILE A 99 9.39 2.67 10.59
CA ILE A 99 10.74 3.04 11.03
C ILE A 99 11.05 4.48 10.61
N VAL A 100 10.71 4.85 9.38
CA VAL A 100 10.98 6.20 8.85
C VAL A 100 10.18 7.29 9.56
N ILE A 101 8.94 7.00 9.97
CA ILE A 101 8.05 8.00 10.59
C ILE A 101 8.24 8.07 12.10
N TYR A 102 8.51 6.94 12.78
CA TYR A 102 8.53 6.85 14.24
C TYR A 102 9.90 6.53 14.84
N GLY A 103 10.91 6.20 14.04
CA GLY A 103 12.29 5.94 14.48
C GLY A 103 13.14 7.20 14.39
#